data_AF-A0A0E3SEY8-F1
#
_entry.id   AF-A0A0E3SEY8-F1
#
_cell.length_a   1.000
_cell.length_b   1.000
_cell.length_c   1.000
_cell.angle_alpha   90.00
_cell.angle_beta   90.00
_cell.angle_gamma   90.00
#
_symmetry.space_group_name_H-M   'P 1'
#
loop_
_entity.id
_entity.type
_entity.pdbx_description
1 polymer ?
#
loop_
_entity_poly.entity_id
_entity_poly.type
_entity_poly.pdbx_seq_one_letter_code
_entity_poly.pdbx_strand_id
1 'polypeptide(L)'
;MPEITLNWVEFDAPIDSSTVTKETVIVKSSVSDEPIDGFLDAGSRILMFRPYGKYPVENGGAKVSITLIGTGTGSGAITDTKSVLLDGDKDGKAGGDFEYKFNIMR
;
A
#
# COMPACT_ATOMS: atom_id res chain seq x y z
N MET A 1 -16.90 -18.79 6.45
CA MET A 1 -15.58 -18.36 6.96
C MET A 1 -15.40 -16.93 6.49
N PRO A 2 -15.02 -15.95 7.33
CA PRO A 2 -14.80 -14.60 6.83
C PRO A 2 -13.56 -14.60 5.93
N GLU A 3 -13.70 -14.10 4.71
CA GLU A 3 -12.61 -14.01 3.74
C GLU A 3 -11.60 -12.94 4.20
N ILE A 4 -10.31 -13.30 4.26
CA ILE A 4 -9.24 -12.32 4.40
C ILE A 4 -9.06 -11.69 3.02
N THR A 5 -9.48 -10.44 2.84
CA THR A 5 -9.26 -9.71 1.59
C THR A 5 -7.77 -9.38 1.45
N LEU A 6 -7.13 -9.90 0.43
CA LEU A 6 -5.76 -9.51 0.06
C LEU A 6 -5.85 -8.29 -0.85
N ASN A 7 -5.11 -7.23 -0.52
CA ASN A 7 -4.96 -6.07 -1.39
C ASN A 7 -3.56 -6.11 -2.00
N TRP A 8 -3.47 -5.85 -3.30
CA TRP A 8 -2.18 -5.82 -3.99
C TRP A 8 -2.08 -4.63 -4.94
N VAL A 9 -0.84 -4.16 -5.10
CA VAL A 9 -0.43 -3.12 -6.02
C VAL A 9 0.65 -3.71 -6.93
N GLU A 10 0.50 -3.52 -8.23
CA GLU A 10 1.50 -3.94 -9.23
C GLU A 10 2.26 -2.71 -9.75
N PHE A 11 3.58 -2.76 -9.65
CA PHE A 11 4.51 -1.77 -10.18
C PHE A 11 4.94 -2.13 -11.61
N ASP A 12 5.30 -1.15 -12.41
CA ASP A 12 5.77 -1.34 -13.79
C ASP A 12 7.22 -1.86 -13.88
N ALA A 13 8.02 -1.61 -12.85
CA ALA A 13 9.39 -2.06 -12.71
C ALA A 13 9.58 -2.93 -11.44
N PRO A 14 10.64 -3.77 -11.39
CA PRO A 14 10.95 -4.53 -10.20
C PRO A 14 11.28 -3.64 -9.00
N ILE A 15 10.57 -3.82 -7.89
CA ILE A 15 10.75 -3.05 -6.65
C ILE A 15 11.91 -3.61 -5.82
N ASP A 16 12.61 -2.72 -5.12
CA ASP A 16 13.48 -3.09 -4.02
C ASP A 16 12.64 -3.30 -2.76
N SER A 17 12.41 -4.56 -2.40
CA SER A 17 11.61 -4.94 -1.24
C SER A 17 12.14 -4.37 0.08
N SER A 18 13.43 -4.02 0.18
CA SER A 18 14.01 -3.43 1.38
C SER A 18 13.50 -2.00 1.66
N THR A 19 12.98 -1.33 0.63
CA THR A 19 12.40 0.02 0.72
C THR A 19 10.91 0.00 1.08
N VAL A 20 10.30 -1.18 1.12
CA VAL A 20 8.90 -1.37 1.53
C VAL A 20 8.84 -1.55 3.04
N THR A 21 8.43 -0.51 3.74
CA THR A 21 8.33 -0.49 5.21
C THR A 21 6.99 0.12 5.63
N LYS A 22 6.70 0.09 6.93
CA LYS A 22 5.51 0.75 7.49
C LYS A 22 5.57 2.28 7.39
N GLU A 23 6.77 2.84 7.19
CA GLU A 23 7.00 4.26 6.98
C GLU A 23 6.78 4.66 5.52
N THR A 24 7.00 3.76 4.57
CA THR A 24 6.81 4.00 3.13
C THR A 24 5.47 3.49 2.59
N VAL A 25 4.74 2.69 3.36
CA VAL A 25 3.39 2.18 3.03
C VAL A 25 2.45 2.36 4.21
N ILE A 26 1.42 3.17 4.03
CA ILE A 26 0.36 3.40 5.03
C ILE A 26 -0.93 2.80 4.52
N VAL A 27 -1.57 1.94 5.31
CA VAL A 27 -2.88 1.37 4.97
C VAL A 27 -3.93 1.91 5.92
N LYS A 28 -5.04 2.44 5.40
CA LYS A 28 -6.16 2.97 6.19
C LYS A 28 -7.49 2.40 5.73
N SER A 29 -8.46 2.38 6.62
CA SER A 29 -9.86 2.09 6.28
C SER A 29 -10.70 3.35 6.43
N SER A 30 -11.73 3.51 5.61
CA SER A 30 -12.65 4.64 5.68
C SER A 30 -13.44 4.74 6.99
N VAL A 31 -13.38 3.72 7.84
CA VAL A 31 -14.07 3.66 9.13
C VAL A 31 -13.11 3.78 10.33
N SER A 32 -11.81 4.04 10.08
CA SER A 32 -10.79 4.21 11.11
C SER A 32 -9.74 5.23 10.69
N ASP A 33 -9.47 6.21 11.55
CA ASP A 33 -8.39 7.17 11.32
C ASP A 33 -6.99 6.57 11.58
N GLU A 34 -6.93 5.50 12.37
CA GLU A 34 -5.71 4.76 12.67
C GLU A 34 -5.29 3.88 11.49
N PRO A 35 -3.98 3.84 11.15
CA PRO A 35 -3.45 2.88 10.19
C PRO A 35 -3.73 1.43 10.60
N ILE A 36 -3.98 0.58 9.61
CA ILE A 36 -4.19 -0.85 9.83
C ILE A 36 -2.84 -1.55 9.87
N ASP A 37 -2.52 -2.18 10.99
CA ASP A 37 -1.35 -3.03 11.10
C ASP A 37 -1.51 -4.32 10.30
N GLY A 38 -0.45 -4.70 9.59
CA GLY A 38 -0.42 -5.91 8.79
C GLY A 38 0.97 -6.27 8.30
N PHE A 39 1.00 -7.35 7.54
CA PHE A 39 2.17 -7.84 6.85
C PHE A 39 2.24 -7.22 5.44
N LEU A 40 3.40 -6.68 5.10
CA LEU A 40 3.75 -6.22 3.76
C LEU A 40 4.61 -7.29 3.10
N ASP A 41 4.13 -7.84 1.99
CA ASP A 41 4.85 -8.82 1.17
C ASP A 41 5.22 -8.15 -0.15
N ALA A 42 6.51 -7.86 -0.32
CA ALA A 42 7.05 -7.21 -1.50
C ALA A 42 7.74 -8.26 -2.38
N GLY A 43 7.00 -8.77 -3.36
CA GLY A 43 7.54 -9.58 -4.44
C GLY A 43 8.25 -8.72 -5.50
N SER A 44 8.67 -9.32 -6.61
CA SER A 44 9.45 -8.61 -7.64
C SER A 44 8.75 -7.34 -8.15
N ARG A 45 7.46 -7.37 -8.47
CA ARG A 45 6.69 -6.21 -8.96
C ARG A 45 5.38 -6.00 -8.19
N ILE A 46 5.13 -6.81 -7.16
CA ILE A 46 3.85 -6.87 -6.48
C ILE A 46 4.09 -6.54 -5.02
N LEU A 47 3.42 -5.50 -4.53
CA LEU A 47 3.25 -5.25 -3.11
C LEU A 47 1.89 -5.81 -2.70
N MET A 48 1.89 -6.76 -1.76
CA MET A 48 0.69 -7.29 -1.16
C MET A 48 0.62 -6.88 0.30
N PHE A 49 -0.55 -6.42 0.73
CA PHE A 49 -0.85 -6.13 2.12
C PHE A 49 -1.84 -7.16 2.68
N ARG A 50 -1.52 -7.70 3.85
CA ARG A 50 -2.39 -8.60 4.61
C ARG A 50 -2.55 -8.07 6.04
N PRO A 51 -3.76 -7.70 6.47
CA PRO A 51 -3.97 -7.23 7.85
C PRO A 51 -3.71 -8.39 8.83
N TYR A 52 -3.19 -8.08 10.02
CA TYR A 52 -3.05 -9.10 11.09
C TYR A 52 -4.40 -9.53 11.65
N GLY A 53 -5.35 -8.61 11.67
CA GLY A 53 -6.74 -8.84 12.05
C GLY A 53 -7.68 -8.79 10.85
N LYS A 54 -8.98 -8.71 11.12
CA LYS A 54 -9.96 -8.40 10.09
C LYS A 54 -9.89 -6.90 9.77
N TYR A 55 -10.23 -6.55 8.54
CA TYR A 55 -10.47 -5.14 8.23
C TYR A 55 -11.60 -4.61 9.10
N PRO A 56 -11.45 -3.39 9.64
CA PRO A 56 -12.57 -2.69 10.25
C PRO A 56 -13.57 -2.36 9.12
N VAL A 57 -14.77 -2.91 9.25
CA VAL A 57 -15.89 -2.77 8.30
C VAL A 57 -17.17 -2.42 9.04
N GLU A 58 -17.99 -1.53 8.47
CA GLU A 58 -19.31 -1.18 8.99
C GLU A 58 -20.44 -1.83 8.16
N ASN A 59 -21.70 -1.58 8.52
CA ASN A 59 -22.88 -2.05 7.79
C ASN A 59 -22.90 -1.44 6.38
N GLY A 60 -22.31 -2.14 5.41
CA GLY A 60 -22.15 -1.70 4.02
C GLY A 60 -20.74 -1.93 3.44
N GLY A 61 -19.78 -2.35 4.27
CA GLY A 61 -18.39 -2.56 3.86
C GLY A 61 -17.46 -1.46 4.35
N ALA A 62 -16.26 -1.37 3.76
CA ALA A 62 -15.33 -0.27 3.97
C ALA A 62 -14.51 0.00 2.71
N LYS A 63 -13.98 1.21 2.58
CA LYS A 63 -12.94 1.52 1.59
C LYS A 63 -11.59 1.42 2.27
N VAL A 64 -10.69 0.61 1.73
CA VAL A 64 -9.30 0.55 2.18
C VAL A 64 -8.44 1.36 1.22
N SER A 65 -7.62 2.24 1.75
CA SER A 65 -6.58 2.91 0.97
C SER A 65 -5.20 2.36 1.33
N ILE A 66 -4.38 2.10 0.31
CA ILE A 66 -2.94 1.88 0.43
C ILE A 66 -2.27 3.12 -0.12
N THR A 67 -1.61 3.87 0.75
CA THR A 67 -0.84 5.05 0.40
C THR A 67 0.64 4.68 0.37
N LEU A 68 1.26 4.82 -0.79
CA LEU A 68 2.71 4.77 -0.95
C LEU A 68 3.25 6.16 -0.67
N ILE A 69 4.16 6.27 0.27
CA ILE A 69 4.74 7.54 0.68
C ILE A 69 5.98 7.83 -0.17
N GLY A 70 6.00 9.02 -0.73
CA GLY A 70 7.07 9.55 -1.54
C GLY A 70 8.07 10.39 -0.76
N THR A 71 9.01 10.98 -1.49
CA THR A 71 10.17 11.67 -0.91
C THR A 71 9.83 12.97 -0.17
N GLY A 72 8.66 13.56 -0.43
CA GLY A 72 8.23 14.83 0.15
C GLY A 72 7.99 14.80 1.66
N THR A 73 7.80 13.61 2.24
CA THR A 73 7.50 13.44 3.67
C THR A 73 8.73 13.18 4.54
N GLY A 74 9.89 12.90 3.93
CA GLY A 74 11.11 12.53 4.65
C GLY A 74 11.15 11.08 5.17
N SER A 75 10.07 10.30 4.98
CA SER A 75 9.98 8.89 5.40
C SER A 75 10.70 7.90 4.47
N GLY A 76 11.29 8.39 3.38
CA GLY A 76 11.80 7.57 2.28
C GLY A 76 10.74 7.35 1.20
N ALA A 77 11.11 6.61 0.15
CA ALA A 77 10.21 6.24 -0.93
C ALA A 77 10.55 4.83 -1.42
N ILE A 78 9.56 4.13 -2.00
CA ILE A 78 9.80 2.85 -2.64
C ILE A 78 10.61 3.08 -3.92
N THR A 79 11.71 2.35 -4.09
CA THR A 79 12.56 2.41 -5.28
C THR A 79 12.57 1.09 -6.04
N ASP A 80 13.08 1.13 -7.27
CA ASP A 80 13.46 -0.07 -7.98
C ASP A 80 14.76 -0.68 -7.41
N THR A 81 15.13 -1.86 -7.93
CA THR A 81 16.38 -2.58 -7.58
C THR A 81 17.68 -1.85 -7.92
N LYS A 82 17.60 -0.71 -8.63
CA LYS A 82 18.72 0.18 -8.98
C LYS A 82 18.65 1.51 -8.21
N SER A 83 17.80 1.59 -7.17
CA SER A 83 17.55 2.78 -6.36
C SER A 83 16.95 3.96 -7.13
N VAL A 84 16.24 3.70 -8.24
CA VAL A 84 15.47 4.70 -8.99
C VAL A 84 14.08 4.83 -8.36
N LEU A 85 13.61 6.07 -8.18
CA LEU A 85 12.27 6.35 -7.67
C LEU A 85 11.20 5.81 -8.63
N LEU A 86 10.17 5.18 -8.08
CA LEU A 86 9.06 4.65 -8.86
C LEU A 86 7.98 5.71 -9.09
N ASP A 87 7.35 5.65 -10.26
CA ASP A 87 6.14 6.38 -10.61
C ASP A 87 4.93 5.46 -10.38
N GLY A 88 4.39 5.50 -9.16
CA GLY A 88 3.38 4.56 -8.70
C GLY A 88 2.04 4.72 -9.43
N ASP A 89 1.56 5.94 -9.68
CA ASP A 89 0.28 6.18 -10.35
C ASP A 89 0.39 6.40 -11.87
N LYS A 90 1.62 6.42 -12.41
CA LYS A 90 1.93 6.60 -13.83
C LYS A 90 1.58 8.00 -14.34
N ASP A 91 1.64 9.02 -13.48
CA ASP A 91 1.42 10.42 -13.89
C ASP A 91 2.68 11.07 -14.52
N GLY A 92 3.78 10.32 -14.60
CA GLY A 92 5.08 10.78 -15.08
C GLY A 92 5.97 11.38 -13.99
N LYS A 93 5.56 11.38 -12.72
CA LYS A 93 6.28 11.97 -11.59
C LYS A 93 6.70 10.91 -10.57
N ALA A 94 7.90 10.38 -10.77
CA ALA A 94 8.51 9.45 -9.83
C ALA A 94 8.68 10.05 -8.42
N GLY A 95 8.48 9.21 -7.39
CA GLY A 95 8.76 9.56 -5.99
C GLY A 95 7.70 10.42 -5.30
N GLY A 96 6.50 10.50 -5.87
CA GLY A 96 5.31 11.12 -5.27
C GLY A 96 4.59 10.23 -4.25
N ASP A 97 3.58 10.80 -3.60
CA ASP A 97 2.64 10.05 -2.76
C ASP A 97 1.54 9.48 -3.67
N PHE A 98 1.27 8.17 -3.58
CA PHE A 98 0.30 7.48 -4.44
C PHE A 98 -0.75 6.75 -3.61
N GLU A 99 -2.03 6.90 -3.94
CA GLU A 99 -3.13 6.27 -3.20
C GLU A 99 -3.92 5.27 -4.04
N TYR A 100 -3.98 4.02 -3.59
CA TYR A 100 -4.77 2.95 -4.18
C TYR A 100 -5.98 2.67 -3.31
N LYS A 101 -7.18 2.60 -3.91
CA LYS A 101 -8.44 2.38 -3.17
C LYS A 101 -9.07 1.04 -3.53
N PHE A 102 -9.42 0.28 -2.50
CA PHE A 102 -10.06 -1.02 -2.59
C PHE A 102 -11.39 -0.98 -1.84
N ASN A 103 -12.42 -1.62 -2.37
CA ASN A 103 -13.69 -1.78 -1.66
C ASN A 103 -13.74 -3.16 -1.01
N ILE A 104 -14.00 -3.20 0.29
CA ILE A 104 -14.26 -4.43 1.03
C ILE A 104 -15.76 -4.53 1.27
N MET A 105 -16.37 -5.55 0.69
CA MET A 105 -17.78 -5.87 0.91
C MET A 105 -17.92 -6.88 2.06
N ARG A 106 -19.09 -6.88 2.71
CA ARG A 106 -19.39 -7.75 3.85
C ARG A 106 -20.02 -9.07 3.43
#